data_AF-A0A0R3IRG2-F1
#
_entry.id   AF-A0A0R3IRG2-F1
#
_cell.length_a   1.000
_cell.length_b   1.000
_cell.length_c   1.000
_cell.angle_alpha   90.00
_cell.angle_beta   90.00
_cell.angle_gamma   90.00
#
_symmetry.space_group_name_H-M   'P 1'
#
loop_
_entity.id
_entity.type
_entity.pdbx_description
1 polymer ?
#
loop_
_entity_poly.entity_id
_entity_poly.type
_entity_poly.pdbx_seq_one_letter_code
_entity_poly.pdbx_strand_id
1 'polypeptide(L)'
;MTPGTEGAGIGGYKAVSLLAGGAGLVIAVAGFQTWVEIPSVGVRVSGTGAFSSVVAWMADTPVMEHGYPIAWVTLILGLAIIGASALHYTESLDSDSALKTVALPGFLGVALAVLAIFNKATLIKVPEDELQGVSLDTGSGAIEVLMASIAVLVLGFVLSGLDTSTYVPRRPSAPSRPASTASTTQNRSAKKKSTSKKKKKAKKKPLSKTAVSAVAAPNADHVTAAPERDIAQATEESKTVEVAEQVVYTGGSDGQPPIWVTHWCAQLPVSLRSALAVPGVTDSGPVLLLHPGGGVIEEDLLSSIVRDEKPWLLDDLSYVSWEAGLGPVIVEIGRRYTVLELIRDDTWLTPLMQAAGIATTETRVETGGDERGRYERHVTTIDVPVLIGAAVDESGLVLRFAERAGDSADRWTRGLPALREGLAAEGMNTAHLHVADGPEGSIELRFNDTEELAVSVKE
;
A
#
# COMPACT_ATOMS: atom_id res chain seq x y z
N MET A 1 27.54 43.83 -45.52
CA MET A 1 27.00 44.21 -44.20
C MET A 1 25.90 43.23 -43.85
N THR A 2 26.24 42.20 -43.09
CA THR A 2 25.30 41.23 -42.52
C THR A 2 25.19 41.54 -41.02
N PRO A 3 23.99 41.66 -40.46
CA PRO A 3 23.82 41.90 -39.04
C PRO A 3 24.25 40.64 -38.28
N GLY A 4 25.25 40.78 -37.41
CA GLY A 4 25.69 39.70 -36.53
C GLY A 4 24.57 39.34 -35.56
N THR A 5 24.18 38.07 -35.57
CA THR A 5 23.39 37.45 -34.52
C THR A 5 24.22 37.39 -33.24
N GLU A 6 24.18 38.43 -32.41
CA GLU A 6 24.55 38.33 -31.00
C GLU A 6 23.54 37.42 -30.31
N GLY A 7 23.85 36.12 -30.29
CA GLY A 7 23.16 35.19 -29.41
C GLY A 7 23.34 35.68 -27.98
N ALA A 8 22.22 35.87 -27.27
CA ALA A 8 22.18 36.15 -25.84
C ALA A 8 22.74 34.94 -25.08
N GLY A 9 24.06 34.78 -25.08
CA GLY A 9 24.77 33.76 -24.32
C GLY A 9 24.58 34.08 -22.84
N ILE A 10 23.96 33.16 -22.11
CA ILE A 10 23.95 33.22 -20.65
C ILE A 10 25.42 33.22 -20.21
N GLY A 11 25.87 34.30 -19.57
CA GLY A 11 27.24 34.39 -19.07
C GLY A 11 27.57 33.19 -18.18
N GLY A 12 28.80 32.67 -18.26
CA GLY A 12 29.21 31.43 -17.57
C GLY A 12 28.82 31.40 -16.09
N TYR A 13 28.93 32.53 -15.38
CA TYR A 13 28.51 32.68 -13.98
C TYR A 13 27.01 32.41 -13.75
N LYS A 14 26.14 32.89 -14.64
CA LYS A 14 24.68 32.67 -14.59
C LYS A 14 24.32 31.22 -14.91
N ALA A 15 25.03 30.60 -15.85
CA ALA A 15 24.85 29.18 -16.18
C ALA A 15 25.24 28.28 -14.98
N VAL A 16 26.38 28.56 -14.35
CA VAL A 16 26.83 27.83 -13.15
C VAL A 16 25.85 28.02 -11.98
N SER A 17 25.32 29.23 -11.79
CA SER A 17 24.30 29.51 -10.77
C SER A 17 23.00 28.72 -11.02
N LEU A 18 22.53 28.64 -12.26
CA LEU A 18 21.34 27.84 -12.61
C LEU A 18 21.56 26.34 -12.35
N LEU A 19 22.75 25.81 -12.70
CA LEU A 19 23.09 24.41 -12.44
C LEU A 19 23.13 24.11 -10.94
N ALA A 20 23.67 25.03 -10.12
CA ALA A 20 23.69 24.87 -8.68
C ALA A 20 22.27 24.87 -8.09
N GLY A 21 21.39 25.74 -8.59
CA GLY A 21 19.97 25.76 -8.20
C GLY A 21 19.23 24.47 -8.59
N GLY A 22 19.50 23.93 -9.79
CA GLY A 22 18.96 22.65 -10.23
C GLY A 22 19.41 21.48 -9.33
N ALA A 23 20.68 21.44 -8.95
CA ALA A 23 21.18 20.43 -8.01
C ALA A 23 20.58 20.60 -6.61
N GLY A 24 20.34 21.84 -6.14
CA GLY A 24 19.60 22.12 -4.91
C GLY A 24 18.16 21.57 -4.94
N LEU A 25 17.48 21.63 -6.09
CA LEU A 25 16.15 21.03 -6.26
C LEU A 25 16.20 19.50 -6.16
N VAL A 26 17.19 18.85 -6.78
CA VAL A 26 17.38 17.39 -6.67
C VAL A 26 17.56 16.99 -5.21
N ILE A 27 18.39 17.69 -4.44
CA ILE A 27 18.59 17.44 -3.00
C ILE A 27 17.28 17.55 -2.22
N ALA A 28 16.46 18.57 -2.51
CA ALA A 28 15.18 18.77 -1.83
C ALA A 28 14.18 17.64 -2.12
N VAL A 29 14.11 17.16 -3.36
CA VAL A 29 13.19 16.09 -3.78
C VAL A 29 13.66 14.72 -3.28
N ALA A 30 14.96 14.42 -3.41
CA ALA A 30 15.55 13.15 -2.96
C ALA A 30 15.41 12.93 -1.44
N GLY A 31 15.24 14.01 -0.67
CA GLY A 31 14.87 13.96 0.75
C GLY A 31 13.58 13.20 1.05
N PHE A 32 12.65 13.10 0.09
CA PHE A 32 11.37 12.39 0.26
C PHE A 32 11.36 10.97 -0.32
N GLN A 33 12.43 10.58 -1.02
CA GLN A 33 12.55 9.25 -1.61
C GLN A 33 12.99 8.20 -0.58
N THR A 34 13.22 6.97 -1.02
CA THR A 34 13.73 5.86 -0.20
C THR A 34 15.20 6.05 0.16
N TRP A 35 15.54 5.98 1.44
CA TRP A 35 16.91 6.11 1.95
C TRP A 35 17.49 4.78 2.43
N VAL A 36 16.63 3.92 2.98
CA VAL A 36 17.02 2.57 3.40
C VAL A 36 16.00 1.58 2.85
N GLU A 37 16.49 0.48 2.29
CA GLU A 37 15.68 -0.66 1.91
C GLU A 37 16.03 -1.84 2.79
N ILE A 38 15.02 -2.64 3.11
CA ILE A 38 15.16 -3.89 3.84
C ILE A 38 14.68 -5.00 2.91
N PRO A 39 15.55 -5.50 2.00
CA PRO A 39 15.13 -6.37 0.90
C PRO A 39 14.54 -7.69 1.39
N SER A 40 15.01 -8.18 2.54
CA SER A 40 14.56 -9.45 3.12
C SER A 40 13.06 -9.47 3.45
N VAL A 41 12.48 -8.29 3.74
CA VAL A 41 11.09 -8.11 4.18
C VAL A 41 10.28 -7.18 3.27
N GLY A 42 10.87 -6.69 2.16
CA GLY A 42 10.18 -5.83 1.21
C GLY A 42 9.80 -4.44 1.75
N VAL A 43 10.44 -4.01 2.85
CA VAL A 43 10.16 -2.73 3.51
C VAL A 43 11.13 -1.66 3.03
N ARG A 44 10.61 -0.46 2.80
CA ARG A 44 11.36 0.72 2.40
C ARG A 44 11.14 1.83 3.41
N VAL A 45 12.20 2.55 3.75
CA VAL A 45 12.16 3.72 4.64
C VAL A 45 12.45 4.95 3.81
N SER A 46 11.48 5.85 3.71
CA SER A 46 11.67 7.14 3.06
C SER A 46 12.49 8.10 3.92
N GLY A 47 13.03 9.15 3.33
CA GLY A 47 13.73 10.18 4.09
C GLY A 47 12.81 10.94 5.06
N THR A 48 11.48 10.87 4.92
CA THR A 48 10.56 11.41 5.94
C THR A 48 10.45 10.52 7.17
N GLY A 49 11.09 9.34 7.16
CA GLY A 49 10.94 8.30 8.16
C GLY A 49 9.68 7.44 7.96
N ALA A 50 8.98 7.59 6.82
CA ALA A 50 7.79 6.78 6.54
C ALA A 50 8.22 5.41 6.03
N PHE A 51 7.63 4.37 6.60
CA PHE A 51 7.77 3.01 6.12
C PHE A 51 6.75 2.75 5.00
N SER A 52 7.17 2.03 3.96
CA SER A 52 6.26 1.42 3.01
C SER A 52 6.66 -0.04 2.80
N SER A 53 5.66 -0.91 2.64
CA SER A 53 5.85 -2.32 2.33
C SER A 53 5.08 -2.68 1.06
N VAL A 54 5.53 -3.74 0.38
CA VAL A 54 4.77 -4.36 -0.73
C VAL A 54 3.50 -5.04 -0.20
N VAL A 55 3.50 -5.42 1.09
CA VAL A 55 2.38 -6.08 1.77
C VAL A 55 1.65 -5.06 2.65
N ALA A 56 0.36 -4.84 2.40
CA ALA A 56 -0.39 -3.71 2.96
C ALA A 56 -0.42 -3.70 4.51
N TRP A 57 -0.55 -4.85 5.15
CA TRP A 57 -0.66 -4.96 6.61
C TRP A 57 0.70 -4.94 7.34
N MET A 58 1.84 -5.06 6.62
CA MET A 58 3.18 -4.80 7.21
C MET A 58 3.54 -3.32 7.21
N ALA A 59 2.79 -2.48 6.48
CA ALA A 59 3.12 -1.08 6.31
C ALA A 59 2.70 -0.20 7.50
N ASP A 60 1.71 -0.61 8.31
CA ASP A 60 1.03 0.31 9.25
C ASP A 60 1.59 0.35 10.68
N THR A 61 2.38 -0.64 11.11
CA THR A 61 2.86 -0.73 12.51
C THR A 61 4.08 0.15 12.88
N PRO A 62 5.08 0.44 12.01
CA PRO A 62 6.26 1.21 12.41
C PRO A 62 6.26 2.70 12.02
N VAL A 63 5.21 3.22 11.37
CA VAL A 63 5.20 4.48 10.57
C VAL A 63 5.52 5.76 11.36
N MET A 64 5.32 5.79 12.68
CA MET A 64 5.39 7.05 13.45
C MET A 64 6.51 7.11 14.49
N GLU A 65 7.14 6.01 14.87
CA GLU A 65 8.08 6.00 16.00
C GLU A 65 9.55 5.75 15.61
N HIS A 66 9.81 5.18 14.43
CA HIS A 66 11.10 4.53 14.16
C HIS A 66 12.00 5.16 13.08
N GLY A 67 11.64 6.29 12.45
CA GLY A 67 12.48 6.96 11.43
C GLY A 67 13.07 8.29 11.91
N TYR A 68 14.35 8.58 11.62
CA TYR A 68 14.86 9.95 11.69
C TYR A 68 14.42 10.71 10.43
N PRO A 69 13.65 11.81 10.54
CA PRO A 69 13.12 12.49 9.37
C PRO A 69 14.21 13.38 8.74
N ILE A 70 15.13 12.75 8.00
CA ILE A 70 16.24 13.41 7.30
C ILE A 70 15.75 14.31 6.15
N ALA A 71 14.52 14.06 5.66
CA ALA A 71 13.81 14.85 4.66
C ALA A 71 13.79 16.34 5.01
N TRP A 72 13.58 16.69 6.28
CA TRP A 72 13.55 18.10 6.69
C TRP A 72 14.92 18.76 6.54
N VAL A 73 15.98 18.04 6.86
CA VAL A 73 17.36 18.54 6.76
C VAL A 73 17.73 18.74 5.30
N THR A 74 17.46 17.74 4.44
CA THR A 74 17.75 17.81 3.00
C THR A 74 16.87 18.84 2.29
N LEU A 75 15.61 19.01 2.70
CA LEU A 75 14.72 20.05 2.18
C LEU A 75 15.25 21.45 2.52
N ILE A 76 15.62 21.71 3.77
CA ILE A 76 16.20 22.99 4.18
C ILE A 76 17.48 23.26 3.40
N LEU A 77 18.32 22.24 3.23
CA LEU A 77 19.57 22.34 2.48
C LEU A 77 19.34 22.70 1.02
N GLY A 78 18.45 21.96 0.35
CA GLY A 78 18.09 22.21 -1.05
C GLY A 78 17.49 23.59 -1.26
N LEU A 79 16.58 24.03 -0.38
CA LEU A 79 16.01 25.38 -0.43
C LEU A 79 17.05 26.48 -0.19
N ALA A 80 17.99 26.28 0.72
CA ALA A 80 19.10 27.21 0.94
C ALA A 80 19.97 27.35 -0.31
N ILE A 81 20.31 26.23 -0.96
CA ILE A 81 21.08 26.21 -2.21
C ILE A 81 20.32 26.90 -3.34
N ILE A 82 19.02 26.64 -3.50
CA ILE A 82 18.18 27.31 -4.51
C ILE A 82 18.15 28.82 -4.27
N GLY A 83 17.92 29.26 -3.03
CA GLY A 83 17.89 30.67 -2.67
C GLY A 83 19.22 31.37 -2.93
N ALA A 84 20.34 30.75 -2.51
CA ALA A 84 21.69 31.26 -2.78
C ALA A 84 21.97 31.34 -4.28
N SER A 85 21.62 30.30 -5.03
CA SER A 85 21.81 30.24 -6.48
C SER A 85 21.02 31.31 -7.22
N ALA A 86 19.78 31.57 -6.79
CA ALA A 86 18.97 32.66 -7.34
C ALA A 86 19.60 34.04 -7.08
N LEU A 87 20.14 34.26 -5.87
CA LEU A 87 20.82 35.51 -5.52
C LEU A 87 22.16 35.69 -6.28
N HIS A 88 22.91 34.61 -6.53
CA HIS A 88 24.07 34.66 -7.42
C HIS A 88 23.66 34.90 -8.88
N TYR A 89 22.58 34.29 -9.35
CA TYR A 89 22.05 34.50 -10.70
C TYR A 89 21.64 35.96 -10.95
N THR A 90 21.04 36.62 -9.96
CA THR A 90 20.70 38.05 -9.99
C THR A 90 21.86 38.98 -9.62
N GLU A 91 23.08 38.44 -9.48
CA GLU A 91 24.30 39.18 -9.10
C GLU A 91 24.14 39.98 -7.80
N SER A 92 23.26 39.50 -6.91
CA SER A 92 22.98 40.12 -5.60
C SER A 92 23.91 39.62 -4.50
N LEU A 93 24.67 38.55 -4.76
CA LEU A 93 25.74 38.03 -3.91
C LEU A 93 27.06 38.03 -4.67
N ASP A 94 28.12 38.45 -3.97
CA ASP A 94 29.50 38.41 -4.46
C ASP A 94 29.99 36.96 -4.62
N SER A 95 30.88 36.73 -5.59
CA SER A 95 31.53 35.42 -5.85
C SER A 95 32.18 34.84 -4.59
N ASP A 96 32.79 35.67 -3.76
CA ASP A 96 33.43 35.28 -2.49
C ASP A 96 32.45 34.66 -1.47
N SER A 97 31.15 34.94 -1.61
CA SER A 97 30.13 34.36 -0.76
C SER A 97 29.74 32.94 -1.19
N ALA A 98 30.01 32.54 -2.43
CA ALA A 98 29.57 31.25 -3.00
C ALA A 98 30.09 30.04 -2.21
N LEU A 99 31.29 30.14 -1.63
CA LEU A 99 31.84 29.10 -0.78
C LEU A 99 30.97 28.86 0.47
N LYS A 100 30.40 29.92 1.04
CA LYS A 100 29.58 29.86 2.26
C LYS A 100 28.11 29.57 1.96
N THR A 101 27.58 30.11 0.87
CA THR A 101 26.15 30.07 0.56
C THR A 101 25.76 28.87 -0.32
N VAL A 102 26.72 28.30 -1.07
CA VAL A 102 26.50 27.17 -1.98
C VAL A 102 27.35 25.96 -1.59
N ALA A 103 28.69 26.12 -1.50
CA ALA A 103 29.57 24.97 -1.26
C ALA A 103 29.42 24.37 0.15
N LEU A 104 29.34 25.20 1.20
CA LEU A 104 29.17 24.70 2.57
C LEU A 104 27.86 23.89 2.77
N PRO A 105 26.69 24.33 2.28
CA PRO A 105 25.51 23.48 2.21
C PRO A 105 25.75 22.17 1.45
N GLY A 106 26.39 22.22 0.27
CA GLY A 106 26.76 21.01 -0.47
C GLY A 106 27.63 20.04 0.36
N PHE A 107 28.59 20.55 1.13
CA PHE A 107 29.40 19.72 2.03
C PHE A 107 28.56 18.99 3.08
N LEU A 108 27.62 19.71 3.70
CA LEU A 108 26.72 19.12 4.69
C LEU A 108 25.83 18.03 4.08
N GLY A 109 25.39 18.22 2.82
CA GLY A 109 24.65 17.22 2.06
C GLY A 109 25.47 15.94 1.79
N VAL A 110 26.74 16.09 1.43
CA VAL A 110 27.67 14.94 1.28
C VAL A 110 27.83 14.21 2.60
N ALA A 111 28.09 14.92 3.71
CA ALA A 111 28.27 14.30 5.02
C ALA A 111 27.03 13.50 5.46
N LEU A 112 25.83 14.04 5.24
CA LEU A 112 24.57 13.37 5.57
C LEU A 112 24.34 12.13 4.70
N ALA A 113 24.60 12.20 3.39
CA ALA A 113 24.45 11.05 2.51
C ALA A 113 25.48 9.95 2.80
N VAL A 114 26.73 10.30 3.12
CA VAL A 114 27.75 9.33 3.54
C VAL A 114 27.35 8.67 4.85
N LEU A 115 26.85 9.43 5.83
CA LEU A 115 26.33 8.88 7.08
C LEU A 115 25.20 7.87 6.80
N ALA A 116 24.27 8.22 5.91
CA ALA A 116 23.19 7.34 5.49
C ALA A 116 23.66 6.04 4.83
N ILE A 117 24.68 6.11 3.96
CA ILE A 117 25.19 4.96 3.21
C ILE A 117 25.96 4.00 4.12
N PHE A 118 26.81 4.51 5.00
CA PHE A 118 27.72 3.70 5.82
C PHE A 118 27.17 3.37 7.20
N ASN A 119 26.20 4.14 7.70
CA ASN A 119 25.60 3.95 9.01
C ASN A 119 24.07 3.95 8.92
N LYS A 120 23.53 3.05 8.08
CA LYS A 120 22.10 2.92 7.78
C LYS A 120 21.24 2.77 9.05
N ALA A 121 21.77 2.06 10.05
CA ALA A 121 21.12 1.88 11.34
C ALA A 121 20.83 3.21 12.05
N THR A 122 21.68 4.24 11.93
CA THR A 122 21.40 5.55 12.56
C THR A 122 20.21 6.29 11.98
N LEU A 123 19.75 5.92 10.78
CA LEU A 123 18.55 6.50 10.16
C LEU A 123 17.27 5.84 10.67
N ILE A 124 17.38 4.66 11.27
CA ILE A 124 16.29 3.85 11.76
C ILE A 124 16.42 3.81 13.29
N LYS A 125 15.47 4.43 14.02
CA LYS A 125 15.34 4.29 15.47
C LYS A 125 14.77 2.91 15.84
N VAL A 126 15.45 1.86 15.40
CA VAL A 126 15.20 0.48 15.82
C VAL A 126 16.45 0.04 16.59
N PRO A 127 16.30 -0.52 17.80
CA PRO A 127 17.46 -0.91 18.59
C PRO A 127 18.25 -2.02 17.87
N GLU A 128 19.59 -2.00 18.01
CA GLU A 128 20.50 -2.81 17.19
C GLU A 128 20.32 -4.33 17.34
N ASP A 129 19.73 -4.76 18.45
CA ASP A 129 19.35 -6.15 18.72
C ASP A 129 18.18 -6.64 17.86
N GLU A 130 17.25 -5.76 17.49
CA GLU A 130 16.12 -6.08 16.59
C GLU A 130 16.52 -6.11 15.10
N LEU A 131 17.65 -5.50 14.75
CA LEU A 131 18.19 -5.50 13.38
C LEU A 131 19.22 -6.63 13.13
N GLN A 132 19.48 -7.50 14.10
CA GLN A 132 20.47 -8.57 13.94
C GLN A 132 20.05 -9.56 12.85
N GLY A 133 20.90 -9.70 11.82
CA GLY A 133 20.66 -10.59 10.68
C GLY A 133 19.86 -9.98 9.53
N VAL A 134 19.41 -8.73 9.66
CA VAL A 134 18.66 -8.02 8.62
C VAL A 134 19.64 -7.26 7.70
N SER A 135 19.63 -7.57 6.41
CA SER A 135 20.43 -6.84 5.42
C SER A 135 19.78 -5.50 5.10
N LEU A 136 20.48 -4.40 5.38
CA LEU A 136 20.05 -3.04 5.03
C LEU A 136 20.71 -2.61 3.73
N ASP A 137 19.93 -2.25 2.71
CA ASP A 137 20.40 -1.69 1.46
C ASP A 137 20.20 -0.17 1.38
N THR A 138 21.00 0.49 0.55
CA THR A 138 20.96 1.94 0.35
C THR A 138 19.87 2.28 -0.67
N GLY A 139 18.87 3.05 -0.23
CA GLY A 139 17.83 3.54 -1.14
C GLY A 139 18.34 4.63 -2.10
N SER A 140 17.61 4.82 -3.21
CA SER A 140 17.97 5.77 -4.27
C SER A 140 18.15 7.21 -3.78
N GLY A 141 17.36 7.63 -2.78
CA GLY A 141 17.37 9.00 -2.26
C GLY A 141 18.72 9.40 -1.65
N ALA A 142 19.39 8.48 -0.95
CA ALA A 142 20.72 8.75 -0.39
C ALA A 142 21.78 8.96 -1.49
N ILE A 143 21.69 8.18 -2.57
CA ILE A 143 22.59 8.25 -3.72
C ILE A 143 22.36 9.57 -4.49
N GLU A 144 21.10 9.94 -4.72
CA GLU A 144 20.74 11.19 -5.40
C GLU A 144 21.23 12.42 -4.61
N VAL A 145 21.03 12.44 -3.29
CA VAL A 145 21.55 13.52 -2.44
C VAL A 145 23.07 13.59 -2.50
N LEU A 146 23.78 12.45 -2.47
CA LEU A 146 25.24 12.43 -2.57
C LEU A 146 25.73 13.07 -3.86
N MET A 147 25.20 12.62 -5.01
CA MET A 147 25.65 13.08 -6.32
C MET A 147 25.32 14.56 -6.55
N ALA A 148 24.11 14.99 -6.18
CA ALA A 148 23.72 16.39 -6.28
C ALA A 148 24.54 17.29 -5.34
N SER A 149 24.87 16.83 -4.14
CA SER A 149 25.68 17.58 -3.18
C SER A 149 27.14 17.75 -3.63
N ILE A 150 27.71 16.72 -4.28
CA ILE A 150 29.04 16.81 -4.92
C ILE A 150 28.99 17.84 -6.06
N ALA A 151 27.94 17.82 -6.89
CA ALA A 151 27.78 18.81 -7.95
C ALA A 151 27.70 20.24 -7.39
N VAL A 152 26.90 20.47 -6.34
CA VAL A 152 26.79 21.76 -5.65
C VAL A 152 28.14 22.22 -5.10
N LEU A 153 28.92 21.32 -4.51
CA LEU A 153 30.27 21.63 -4.01
C LEU A 153 31.17 22.16 -5.13
N VAL A 154 31.28 21.39 -6.22
CA VAL A 154 32.11 21.75 -7.37
C VAL A 154 31.64 23.09 -7.96
N LEU A 155 30.34 23.26 -8.16
CA LEU A 155 29.76 24.49 -8.70
C LEU A 155 29.98 25.69 -7.76
N GLY A 156 29.92 25.51 -6.45
CA GLY A 156 30.24 26.54 -5.47
C GLY A 156 31.70 27.00 -5.52
N PHE A 157 32.64 26.07 -5.70
CA PHE A 157 34.05 26.41 -5.94
C PHE A 157 34.24 27.15 -7.28
N VAL A 158 33.56 26.72 -8.33
CA VAL A 158 33.60 27.38 -9.64
C VAL A 158 33.05 28.81 -9.53
N LEU A 159 31.91 29.02 -8.87
CA LEU A 159 31.34 30.35 -8.63
C LEU A 159 32.29 31.25 -7.84
N SER A 160 33.03 30.69 -6.89
CA SER A 160 34.03 31.45 -6.11
C SER A 160 35.27 31.82 -6.92
N GLY A 161 35.66 31.03 -7.93
CA GLY A 161 36.83 31.28 -8.77
C GLY A 161 36.54 32.09 -10.04
N LEU A 162 35.28 32.21 -10.42
CA LEU A 162 34.83 33.11 -11.48
C LEU A 162 34.81 34.53 -10.93
N ASP A 163 35.97 35.19 -10.89
CA ASP A 163 36.05 36.62 -10.64
C ASP A 163 35.13 37.34 -11.64
N THR A 164 34.03 37.89 -11.15
CA THR A 164 33.43 39.06 -11.78
C THR A 164 34.46 40.16 -11.68
N SER A 165 35.32 40.28 -12.70
CA SER A 165 36.12 41.48 -12.92
C SER A 165 35.16 42.64 -13.11
N THR A 166 34.70 43.20 -11.99
CA THR A 166 33.93 44.43 -11.96
C THR A 166 34.88 45.51 -12.45
N TYR A 167 34.83 45.80 -13.75
CA TYR A 167 35.49 46.95 -14.33
C TYR A 167 34.90 48.19 -13.66
N VAL A 168 35.57 48.70 -12.63
CA VAL A 168 35.23 49.98 -12.00
C VAL A 168 35.68 51.08 -12.97
N PRO A 169 34.77 51.87 -13.58
CA PRO A 169 35.19 53.01 -14.36
C PRO A 169 35.83 54.01 -13.38
N ARG A 170 37.12 54.29 -13.58
CA ARG A 170 37.87 55.28 -12.82
C ARG A 170 37.23 56.66 -13.01
N ARG A 171 36.47 57.12 -12.02
CA ARG A 171 35.82 58.44 -12.05
C ARG A 171 36.89 59.54 -11.86
N PRO A 172 36.87 60.64 -12.64
CA PRO A 172 37.85 61.72 -12.50
C PRO A 172 37.66 62.48 -11.19
N SER A 173 38.78 62.74 -10.51
CA SER A 173 38.90 63.56 -9.31
C SER A 173 38.90 65.05 -9.63
N ALA A 174 38.08 65.84 -8.92
CA ALA A 174 38.20 67.30 -8.79
C ALA A 174 37.59 67.80 -7.44
N PRO A 175 37.99 68.99 -6.92
CA PRO A 175 38.25 69.16 -5.48
C PRO A 175 37.31 70.13 -4.69
N SER A 176 37.39 69.97 -3.35
CA SER A 176 37.31 70.95 -2.23
C SER A 176 36.00 71.62 -1.74
N ARG A 177 35.63 71.26 -0.49
CA ARG A 177 35.28 72.08 0.74
C ARG A 177 33.98 72.95 0.80
N PRO A 178 33.46 73.37 2.01
CA PRO A 178 33.04 72.60 3.20
C PRO A 178 31.71 73.07 3.90
N ALA A 179 31.28 72.28 4.90
CA ALA A 179 30.53 72.62 6.15
C ALA A 179 29.03 73.02 6.10
N SER A 180 28.15 72.25 6.78
CA SER A 180 27.66 72.55 8.15
C SER A 180 26.59 71.55 8.67
N THR A 181 26.72 71.24 9.97
CA THR A 181 25.70 71.00 11.03
C THR A 181 24.45 70.09 10.86
N ALA A 182 24.46 69.01 11.65
CA ALA A 182 23.49 68.59 12.69
C ALA A 182 21.97 68.50 12.37
N SER A 183 21.35 67.34 12.67
CA SER A 183 20.51 67.14 13.86
C SER A 183 19.75 65.79 13.89
N THR A 184 19.41 65.44 15.13
CA THR A 184 18.88 64.22 15.75
C THR A 184 17.40 63.93 15.45
N THR A 185 16.94 62.75 15.90
CA THR A 185 15.64 62.43 16.58
C THR A 185 14.87 61.30 15.86
N GLN A 186 15.00 60.03 16.27
CA GLN A 186 14.14 59.33 17.24
C GLN A 186 12.63 59.61 17.07
N ASN A 187 11.83 58.57 16.82
CA ASN A 187 10.63 58.38 17.65
C ASN A 187 10.12 56.94 17.63
N ARG A 188 10.02 56.39 18.85
CA ARG A 188 9.22 55.23 19.24
C ARG A 188 7.77 55.66 19.47
N SER A 189 6.84 54.74 19.28
CA SER A 189 5.72 54.38 20.19
C SER A 189 4.51 53.90 19.38
N ALA A 190 3.54 53.13 19.87
CA ALA A 190 3.42 52.03 20.83
C ALA A 190 1.90 51.72 20.89
N LYS A 191 1.53 50.44 21.10
CA LYS A 191 0.24 49.95 21.65
C LYS A 191 -1.02 50.17 20.77
N LYS A 192 -2.05 49.31 20.75
CA LYS A 192 -2.60 48.39 21.77
C LYS A 192 -3.62 47.41 21.10
N LYS A 193 -3.69 46.16 21.62
CA LYS A 193 -4.85 45.27 21.96
C LYS A 193 -6.24 45.55 21.30
N SER A 194 -7.14 44.61 21.02
CA SER A 194 -7.33 43.19 21.36
C SER A 194 -8.64 42.64 20.73
N THR A 195 -8.86 41.32 20.87
CA THR A 195 -10.15 40.60 21.08
C THR A 195 -11.13 40.29 19.94
N SER A 196 -11.10 39.01 19.54
CA SER A 196 -12.17 37.98 19.61
C SER A 196 -13.45 38.00 18.73
N LYS A 197 -13.59 36.86 18.02
CA LYS A 197 -14.75 35.93 17.90
C LYS A 197 -16.00 36.27 17.04
N LYS A 198 -16.17 35.37 16.06
CA LYS A 198 -17.35 34.54 15.68
C LYS A 198 -18.50 35.11 14.82
N LYS A 199 -18.61 34.46 13.64
CA LYS A 199 -19.74 33.69 13.05
C LYS A 199 -20.79 34.37 12.14
N LYS A 200 -20.86 33.79 10.92
CA LYS A 200 -22.05 33.31 10.14
C LYS A 200 -22.96 34.41 9.55
N LYS A 201 -23.65 34.28 8.41
CA LYS A 201 -24.11 33.15 7.55
C LYS A 201 -24.79 33.76 6.31
N ALA A 202 -24.77 33.08 5.16
CA ALA A 202 -25.83 33.09 4.13
C ALA A 202 -25.71 31.74 3.39
N LYS A 203 -26.59 30.73 3.47
CA LYS A 203 -28.05 30.59 3.27
C LYS A 203 -28.46 30.74 1.79
N LYS A 204 -28.65 29.60 1.11
CA LYS A 204 -29.84 29.32 0.28
C LYS A 204 -30.05 27.80 0.15
N LYS A 205 -31.34 27.46 0.13
CA LYS A 205 -32.10 26.19 0.14
C LYS A 205 -32.99 26.28 -1.14
N PRO A 206 -33.98 25.39 -1.42
CA PRO A 206 -34.17 23.94 -1.15
C PRO A 206 -34.81 23.18 -2.35
N LEU A 207 -35.02 21.86 -2.24
CA LEU A 207 -36.30 21.13 -2.44
C LEU A 207 -36.02 19.60 -2.30
N SER A 208 -36.47 18.93 -1.23
CA SER A 208 -37.77 18.22 -1.02
C SER A 208 -37.69 16.73 -1.43
N LYS A 209 -37.62 15.78 -0.48
CA LYS A 209 -38.75 15.11 0.26
C LYS A 209 -39.42 14.01 -0.61
N THR A 210 -39.73 12.77 -0.19
CA THR A 210 -39.90 12.10 1.12
C THR A 210 -39.99 10.58 0.87
N ALA A 211 -39.70 9.75 1.90
CA ALA A 211 -39.95 8.32 1.95
C ALA A 211 -41.26 7.97 2.71
N VAL A 212 -41.99 6.98 2.17
CA VAL A 212 -42.57 5.77 2.83
C VAL A 212 -43.80 5.84 3.77
N SER A 213 -44.68 4.84 3.53
CA SER A 213 -45.72 4.19 4.38
C SER A 213 -47.04 4.90 4.64
N ALA A 214 -48.19 4.24 4.91
CA ALA A 214 -48.76 2.91 4.62
C ALA A 214 -50.18 2.90 5.26
N VAL A 215 -51.08 2.05 4.74
CA VAL A 215 -52.34 1.50 5.34
C VAL A 215 -53.55 2.42 5.61
N ALA A 216 -54.68 2.12 4.93
CA ALA A 216 -56.03 2.02 5.52
C ALA A 216 -56.99 1.25 4.58
N ALA A 217 -57.85 0.42 5.17
CA ALA A 217 -58.73 -0.60 4.57
C ALA A 217 -60.12 -0.05 4.09
N PRO A 218 -61.01 -0.88 3.48
CA PRO A 218 -62.00 -0.51 2.47
C PRO A 218 -63.44 -0.34 2.99
N ASN A 219 -64.35 0.17 2.14
CA ASN A 219 -65.80 -0.06 2.21
C ASN A 219 -66.48 0.34 0.88
N ALA A 220 -67.22 -0.60 0.27
CA ALA A 220 -68.61 -0.42 -0.21
C ALA A 220 -69.03 -1.59 -1.12
N ASP A 221 -70.14 -2.24 -0.74
CA ASP A 221 -70.87 -3.27 -1.46
C ASP A 221 -71.50 -2.80 -2.78
N HIS A 222 -71.59 -3.67 -3.79
CA HIS A 222 -72.88 -3.96 -4.45
C HIS A 222 -72.85 -5.24 -5.33
N VAL A 223 -74.03 -5.87 -5.36
CA VAL A 223 -74.40 -7.21 -5.84
C VAL A 223 -74.55 -7.29 -7.38
N THR A 224 -74.39 -8.49 -7.96
CA THR A 224 -75.36 -9.25 -8.82
C THR A 224 -74.77 -9.92 -10.09
N ALA A 225 -75.08 -11.22 -10.23
CA ALA A 225 -75.27 -12.04 -11.45
C ALA A 225 -74.06 -12.49 -12.33
N ALA A 226 -73.86 -13.82 -12.37
CA ALA A 226 -73.34 -14.59 -13.51
C ALA A 226 -74.39 -14.63 -14.66
N PRO A 227 -74.10 -14.95 -15.95
CA PRO A 227 -73.34 -16.14 -16.39
C PRO A 227 -72.54 -16.03 -17.74
N GLU A 228 -71.81 -17.11 -18.06
CA GLU A 228 -71.51 -17.60 -19.43
C GLU A 228 -70.79 -16.69 -20.43
N ARG A 229 -69.44 -16.68 -20.38
CA ARG A 229 -68.56 -16.54 -21.56
C ARG A 229 -67.32 -17.46 -21.49
N ASP A 230 -67.51 -18.68 -21.01
CA ASP A 230 -66.66 -19.81 -21.44
C ASP A 230 -67.14 -20.14 -22.87
N ILE A 231 -66.38 -20.02 -23.95
CA ILE A 231 -65.42 -21.03 -24.43
C ILE A 231 -64.45 -20.39 -25.47
N ALA A 232 -64.51 -19.07 -25.72
CA ALA A 232 -63.71 -18.40 -26.74
C ALA A 232 -62.52 -17.56 -26.21
N GLN A 233 -62.31 -17.48 -24.90
CA GLN A 233 -61.21 -16.76 -24.25
C GLN A 233 -60.13 -17.66 -23.62
N ALA A 234 -60.23 -18.99 -23.79
CA ALA A 234 -59.31 -19.94 -23.17
C ALA A 234 -57.99 -20.14 -23.94
N THR A 235 -57.72 -19.37 -25.00
CA THR A 235 -56.57 -19.60 -25.90
C THR A 235 -55.62 -18.41 -26.05
N GLU A 236 -55.81 -17.27 -25.37
CA GLU A 236 -54.97 -16.08 -25.60
C GLU A 236 -54.16 -15.50 -24.42
N GLU A 237 -54.29 -15.95 -23.17
CA GLU A 237 -53.51 -15.35 -22.06
C GLU A 237 -52.75 -16.40 -21.25
N SER A 238 -51.70 -16.94 -21.86
CA SER A 238 -50.54 -17.47 -21.13
C SER A 238 -49.29 -17.01 -21.86
N LYS A 239 -49.15 -15.69 -22.05
CA LYS A 239 -47.94 -15.12 -22.61
C LYS A 239 -46.83 -15.32 -21.58
N THR A 240 -46.00 -16.33 -21.81
CA THR A 240 -44.83 -16.62 -20.97
C THR A 240 -44.00 -15.35 -20.87
N VAL A 241 -43.87 -14.81 -19.67
CA VAL A 241 -43.04 -13.64 -19.44
C VAL A 241 -41.60 -14.14 -19.49
N GLU A 242 -40.86 -13.71 -20.50
CA GLU A 242 -39.43 -14.01 -20.64
C GLU A 242 -38.69 -13.22 -19.54
N VAL A 243 -38.24 -13.92 -18.50
CA VAL A 243 -37.49 -13.34 -17.38
C VAL A 243 -36.01 -13.48 -17.69
N ALA A 244 -35.24 -12.42 -17.45
CA ALA A 244 -33.80 -12.40 -17.69
C ALA A 244 -33.10 -13.62 -17.06
N GLU A 245 -32.13 -14.17 -17.78
CA GLU A 245 -31.30 -15.29 -17.33
C GLU A 245 -30.64 -14.94 -15.98
N GLN A 246 -30.59 -15.92 -15.08
CA GLN A 246 -30.01 -15.73 -13.75
C GLN A 246 -28.78 -16.61 -13.59
N VAL A 247 -27.68 -16.01 -13.14
CA VAL A 247 -26.49 -16.74 -12.71
C VAL A 247 -26.49 -16.82 -11.18
N VAL A 248 -26.34 -18.03 -10.64
CA VAL A 248 -26.29 -18.30 -9.20
C VAL A 248 -24.97 -18.98 -8.89
N TYR A 249 -24.24 -18.47 -7.92
CA TYR A 249 -23.02 -19.11 -7.42
C TYR A 249 -23.35 -19.95 -6.20
N THR A 250 -22.80 -21.16 -6.13
CA THR A 250 -22.87 -22.04 -4.96
C THR A 250 -21.46 -22.45 -4.55
N GLY A 251 -21.26 -22.72 -3.26
CA GLY A 251 -19.93 -22.98 -2.71
C GLY A 251 -19.11 -21.70 -2.52
N GLY A 252 -17.80 -21.75 -2.80
CA GLY A 252 -16.89 -20.63 -2.58
C GLY A 252 -16.75 -20.25 -1.10
N SER A 253 -16.68 -18.96 -0.82
CA SER A 253 -16.49 -18.40 0.52
C SER A 253 -17.79 -17.91 1.15
N ASP A 254 -18.84 -17.68 0.36
CA ASP A 254 -20.14 -17.22 0.86
C ASP A 254 -20.75 -18.21 1.89
N GLY A 255 -21.23 -17.65 3.01
CA GLY A 255 -21.78 -18.43 4.12
C GLY A 255 -20.79 -19.33 4.88
N GLN A 256 -19.50 -19.33 4.54
CA GLN A 256 -18.49 -20.15 5.21
C GLN A 256 -17.86 -19.42 6.41
N PRO A 257 -17.45 -20.15 7.47
CA PRO A 257 -16.74 -19.54 8.58
C PRO A 257 -15.33 -19.06 8.15
N PRO A 258 -14.72 -18.13 8.90
CA PRO A 258 -13.30 -17.82 8.74
C PRO A 258 -12.42 -19.06 8.98
N ILE A 259 -11.27 -19.13 8.30
CA ILE A 259 -10.33 -20.24 8.42
C ILE A 259 -9.01 -19.77 9.00
N TRP A 260 -8.45 -20.55 9.92
CA TRP A 260 -7.12 -20.26 10.48
C TRP A 260 -6.03 -20.75 9.53
N VAL A 261 -5.11 -19.85 9.19
CA VAL A 261 -3.81 -20.19 8.61
C VAL A 261 -2.91 -20.67 9.72
N THR A 262 -2.41 -21.88 9.58
CA THR A 262 -1.44 -22.47 10.51
C THR A 262 -0.05 -22.50 9.92
N HIS A 263 0.98 -22.49 10.76
CA HIS A 263 2.37 -22.53 10.32
C HIS A 263 3.19 -23.52 11.16
N TRP A 264 4.02 -24.32 10.51
CA TRP A 264 4.84 -25.35 11.17
C TRP A 264 5.81 -24.78 12.22
N CYS A 265 6.43 -23.62 11.96
CA CYS A 265 7.27 -22.90 12.95
C CYS A 265 6.49 -22.32 14.14
N ALA A 266 5.17 -22.14 14.03
CA ALA A 266 4.36 -21.49 15.04
C ALA A 266 3.84 -22.45 16.11
N GLN A 267 4.49 -23.60 16.34
CA GLN A 267 3.96 -24.70 17.15
C GLN A 267 3.38 -24.23 18.48
N LEU A 268 2.10 -24.53 18.72
CA LEU A 268 1.39 -23.99 19.86
C LEU A 268 1.72 -24.79 21.13
N PRO A 269 2.29 -24.15 22.18
CA PRO A 269 2.56 -24.80 23.46
C PRO A 269 1.32 -25.47 24.03
N VAL A 270 1.48 -26.68 24.57
CA VAL A 270 0.36 -27.50 25.08
C VAL A 270 -0.45 -26.75 26.15
N SER A 271 0.22 -25.95 26.99
CA SER A 271 -0.43 -25.11 28.01
C SER A 271 -1.40 -24.07 27.41
N LEU A 272 -1.14 -23.60 26.19
CA LEU A 272 -1.92 -22.56 25.53
C LEU A 272 -3.06 -23.11 24.68
N ARG A 273 -3.06 -24.40 24.31
CA ARG A 273 -4.08 -25.00 23.43
C ARG A 273 -5.49 -24.82 23.98
N SER A 274 -5.70 -25.11 25.26
CA SER A 274 -7.00 -24.95 25.91
C SER A 274 -7.37 -23.48 26.12
N ALA A 275 -6.38 -22.61 26.33
CA ALA A 275 -6.61 -21.20 26.55
C ALA A 275 -7.01 -20.46 25.25
N LEU A 276 -6.27 -20.70 24.16
CA LEU A 276 -6.58 -20.13 22.85
C LEU A 276 -7.77 -20.81 22.19
N ALA A 277 -8.01 -22.10 22.43
CA ALA A 277 -9.18 -22.85 21.99
C ALA A 277 -9.51 -22.66 20.50
N VAL A 278 -8.47 -22.59 19.65
CA VAL A 278 -8.62 -22.33 18.22
C VAL A 278 -9.13 -23.60 17.52
N PRO A 279 -10.29 -23.58 16.85
CA PRO A 279 -10.86 -24.76 16.21
C PRO A 279 -10.00 -25.28 15.05
N GLY A 280 -9.87 -26.60 14.93
CA GLY A 280 -9.22 -27.24 13.77
C GLY A 280 -7.70 -27.07 13.69
N VAL A 281 -7.08 -26.44 14.70
CA VAL A 281 -5.63 -26.24 14.76
C VAL A 281 -4.95 -27.51 15.26
N THR A 282 -4.00 -28.00 14.48
CA THR A 282 -3.17 -29.18 14.78
C THR A 282 -1.94 -28.76 15.61
N ASP A 283 -0.85 -29.54 15.57
CA ASP A 283 0.41 -29.14 16.22
C ASP A 283 1.03 -27.89 15.56
N SER A 284 0.73 -27.61 14.29
CA SER A 284 1.05 -26.36 13.61
C SER A 284 0.21 -25.23 14.21
N GLY A 285 0.85 -24.19 14.77
CA GLY A 285 0.10 -23.16 15.49
C GLY A 285 -0.56 -22.12 14.56
N PRO A 286 -1.62 -21.46 15.04
CA PRO A 286 -2.37 -20.49 14.27
C PRO A 286 -1.60 -19.17 14.19
N VAL A 287 -1.72 -18.47 13.06
CA VAL A 287 -1.02 -17.21 12.82
C VAL A 287 -1.97 -16.11 12.37
N LEU A 288 -2.82 -16.42 11.38
CA LEU A 288 -3.66 -15.46 10.68
C LEU A 288 -5.04 -16.07 10.44
N LEU A 289 -6.08 -15.26 10.48
CA LEU A 289 -7.45 -15.62 10.14
C LEU A 289 -7.79 -15.17 8.71
N LEU A 290 -8.40 -16.03 7.89
CA LEU A 290 -8.88 -15.63 6.56
C LEU A 290 -10.40 -15.53 6.57
N HIS A 291 -10.90 -14.33 6.30
CA HIS A 291 -12.32 -14.05 6.22
C HIS A 291 -12.90 -14.33 4.82
N PRO A 292 -14.19 -14.68 4.72
CA PRO A 292 -14.90 -14.67 3.44
C PRO A 292 -14.82 -13.29 2.76
N GLY A 293 -14.61 -13.28 1.45
CA GLY A 293 -14.46 -12.06 0.65
C GLY A 293 -13.00 -11.64 0.42
N GLY A 294 -12.04 -12.33 1.02
CA GLY A 294 -10.63 -12.00 0.90
C GLY A 294 -10.23 -10.75 1.69
N GLY A 295 -9.02 -10.29 1.44
CA GLY A 295 -8.33 -9.30 2.26
C GLY A 295 -7.71 -9.94 3.51
N VAL A 296 -6.58 -9.37 3.92
CA VAL A 296 -5.94 -9.63 5.20
C VAL A 296 -5.59 -8.28 5.80
N ILE A 297 -6.10 -8.01 7.01
CA ILE A 297 -5.83 -6.80 7.78
C ILE A 297 -5.14 -7.15 9.12
N GLU A 298 -4.64 -6.13 9.83
CA GLU A 298 -3.93 -6.33 11.09
C GLU A 298 -4.81 -7.00 12.16
N GLU A 299 -6.11 -6.73 12.13
CA GLU A 299 -7.11 -7.31 13.02
C GLU A 299 -7.30 -8.81 12.80
N ASP A 300 -6.87 -9.35 11.67
CA ASP A 300 -6.96 -10.78 11.36
C ASP A 300 -5.79 -11.59 11.96
N LEU A 301 -4.74 -10.90 12.45
CA LEU A 301 -3.60 -11.53 13.10
C LEU A 301 -4.01 -12.08 14.47
N LEU A 302 -3.50 -13.26 14.82
CA LEU A 302 -3.80 -13.89 16.11
C LEU A 302 -3.46 -12.97 17.30
N SER A 303 -2.34 -12.24 17.22
CA SER A 303 -1.90 -11.30 18.27
C SER A 303 -2.95 -10.21 18.53
N SER A 304 -3.51 -9.63 17.47
CA SER A 304 -4.59 -8.65 17.54
C SER A 304 -5.86 -9.25 18.12
N ILE A 305 -6.26 -10.43 17.63
CA ILE A 305 -7.45 -11.15 18.12
C ILE A 305 -7.32 -11.49 19.61
N VAL A 306 -6.15 -11.95 20.07
CA VAL A 306 -5.92 -12.25 21.49
C VAL A 306 -5.98 -10.99 22.34
N ARG A 307 -5.44 -9.87 21.84
CA ARG A 307 -5.50 -8.58 22.55
C ARG A 307 -6.95 -8.13 22.78
N ASP A 308 -7.82 -8.38 21.82
CA ASP A 308 -9.22 -7.97 21.89
C ASP A 308 -10.12 -8.97 22.63
N GLU A 309 -10.00 -10.26 22.34
CA GLU A 309 -10.88 -11.29 22.86
C GLU A 309 -10.39 -11.94 24.16
N LYS A 310 -9.07 -12.02 24.36
CA LYS A 310 -8.43 -12.75 25.47
C LYS A 310 -7.27 -11.96 26.09
N PRO A 311 -7.48 -10.69 26.51
CA PRO A 311 -6.40 -9.82 26.98
C PRO A 311 -5.67 -10.37 28.22
N TRP A 312 -6.29 -11.25 29.00
CA TRP A 312 -5.67 -11.91 30.14
C TRP A 312 -4.48 -12.82 29.76
N LEU A 313 -4.37 -13.24 28.50
CA LEU A 313 -3.21 -13.99 28.00
C LEU A 313 -1.96 -13.13 27.82
N LEU A 314 -2.12 -11.80 27.74
CA LEU A 314 -1.00 -10.88 27.60
C LEU A 314 -0.10 -10.85 28.86
N ASP A 315 -0.64 -11.30 30.01
CA ASP A 315 0.11 -11.46 31.25
C ASP A 315 0.71 -12.88 31.41
N ASP A 316 0.36 -13.84 30.53
CA ASP A 316 0.92 -15.19 30.55
C ASP A 316 2.27 -15.22 29.81
N LEU A 317 3.34 -15.45 30.58
CA LEU A 317 4.70 -15.52 30.05
C LEU A 317 4.85 -16.55 28.92
N SER A 318 4.09 -17.65 28.96
CA SER A 318 4.11 -18.69 27.92
C SER A 318 3.56 -18.15 26.61
N TYR A 319 2.49 -17.37 26.68
CA TYR A 319 1.88 -16.74 25.51
C TYR A 319 2.80 -15.66 24.94
N VAL A 320 3.26 -14.72 25.77
CA VAL A 320 4.12 -13.61 25.32
C VAL A 320 5.41 -14.13 24.69
N SER A 321 6.03 -15.16 25.28
CA SER A 321 7.23 -15.78 24.72
C SER A 321 6.98 -16.47 23.37
N TRP A 322 5.82 -17.07 23.20
CA TRP A 322 5.46 -17.76 21.96
C TRP A 322 5.05 -16.75 20.86
N GLU A 323 4.24 -15.76 21.20
CA GLU A 323 3.82 -14.67 20.32
C GLU A 323 5.03 -13.91 19.75
N ALA A 324 6.04 -13.63 20.58
CA ALA A 324 7.27 -12.99 20.12
C ALA A 324 7.98 -13.77 18.98
N GLY A 325 7.78 -15.09 18.92
CA GLY A 325 8.28 -15.95 17.84
C GLY A 325 7.48 -15.89 16.54
N LEU A 326 6.27 -15.29 16.53
CA LEU A 326 5.41 -15.23 15.36
C LEU A 326 5.82 -14.14 14.36
N GLY A 327 6.53 -13.09 14.80
CA GLY A 327 6.92 -11.97 13.94
C GLY A 327 7.64 -12.42 12.64
N PRO A 328 8.72 -13.22 12.72
CA PRO A 328 9.40 -13.74 11.53
C PRO A 328 8.51 -14.63 10.65
N VAL A 329 7.60 -15.40 11.25
CA VAL A 329 6.67 -16.29 10.53
C VAL A 329 5.67 -15.49 9.72
N ILE A 330 5.09 -14.45 10.33
CA ILE A 330 4.18 -13.50 9.69
C ILE A 330 4.89 -12.84 8.50
N VAL A 331 6.14 -12.42 8.67
CA VAL A 331 6.97 -11.86 7.60
C VAL A 331 7.18 -12.84 6.44
N GLU A 332 7.48 -14.11 6.75
CA GLU A 332 7.61 -15.15 5.73
C GLU A 332 6.32 -15.32 4.93
N ILE A 333 5.18 -15.44 5.62
CA ILE A 333 3.87 -15.65 4.98
C ILE A 333 3.54 -14.50 4.04
N GLY A 334 3.67 -13.25 4.50
CA GLY A 334 3.35 -12.08 3.67
C GLY A 334 4.26 -11.95 2.44
N ARG A 335 5.53 -12.39 2.54
CA ARG A 335 6.46 -12.36 1.42
C ARG A 335 6.21 -13.47 0.39
N ARG A 336 5.88 -14.68 0.85
CA ARG A 336 5.80 -15.87 -0.01
C ARG A 336 4.40 -16.15 -0.53
N TYR A 337 3.38 -15.79 0.24
CA TYR A 337 2.01 -16.26 0.05
C TYR A 337 1.00 -15.11 -0.01
N THR A 338 1.28 -14.11 -0.84
CA THR A 338 0.39 -12.97 -1.13
C THR A 338 -1.01 -13.42 -1.57
N VAL A 339 -1.11 -14.60 -2.20
CA VAL A 339 -2.40 -15.19 -2.61
C VAL A 339 -3.37 -15.42 -1.45
N LEU A 340 -2.90 -15.50 -0.20
CA LEU A 340 -3.79 -15.66 0.95
C LEU A 340 -4.77 -14.49 1.11
N GLU A 341 -4.43 -13.31 0.60
CA GLU A 341 -5.34 -12.16 0.54
C GLU A 341 -6.47 -12.35 -0.50
N LEU A 342 -6.27 -13.22 -1.49
CA LEU A 342 -7.19 -13.40 -2.62
C LEU A 342 -7.94 -14.72 -2.60
N ILE A 343 -7.41 -15.75 -1.92
CA ILE A 343 -7.94 -17.12 -1.98
C ILE A 343 -9.36 -17.27 -1.41
N ARG A 344 -9.83 -16.27 -0.66
CA ARG A 344 -11.21 -16.17 -0.14
C ARG A 344 -12.06 -15.13 -0.85
N ASP A 345 -11.52 -14.42 -1.84
CA ASP A 345 -12.27 -13.53 -2.72
C ASP A 345 -12.86 -14.33 -3.88
N ASP A 346 -14.17 -14.59 -3.81
CA ASP A 346 -14.88 -15.37 -4.81
C ASP A 346 -14.89 -14.69 -6.19
N THR A 347 -14.70 -13.36 -6.26
CA THR A 347 -14.62 -12.64 -7.55
C THR A 347 -13.32 -12.95 -8.29
N TRP A 348 -12.24 -13.22 -7.55
CA TRP A 348 -10.96 -13.64 -8.09
C TRP A 348 -10.87 -15.17 -8.27
N LEU A 349 -11.34 -15.93 -7.27
CA LEU A 349 -11.21 -17.39 -7.25
C LEU A 349 -12.10 -18.07 -8.30
N THR A 350 -13.32 -17.58 -8.51
CA THR A 350 -14.29 -18.24 -9.39
C THR A 350 -13.81 -18.34 -10.83
N PRO A 351 -13.34 -17.24 -11.48
CA PRO A 351 -12.78 -17.32 -12.83
C PRO A 351 -11.61 -18.30 -12.95
N LEU A 352 -10.73 -18.34 -11.94
CA LEU A 352 -9.60 -19.27 -11.90
C LEU A 352 -10.07 -20.73 -11.86
N MET A 353 -11.03 -21.04 -11.00
CA MET A 353 -11.58 -22.40 -10.88
C MET A 353 -12.38 -22.83 -12.12
N GLN A 354 -13.03 -21.88 -12.81
CA GLN A 354 -13.69 -22.12 -14.09
C GLN A 354 -12.68 -22.37 -15.21
N ALA A 355 -11.61 -21.58 -15.30
CA ALA A 355 -10.53 -21.76 -16.27
C ALA A 355 -9.83 -23.13 -16.10
N ALA A 356 -9.71 -23.60 -14.86
CA ALA A 356 -9.19 -24.92 -14.54
C ALA A 356 -10.16 -26.07 -14.79
N GLY A 357 -11.43 -25.80 -15.15
CA GLY A 357 -12.47 -26.83 -15.32
C GLY A 357 -12.89 -27.54 -14.03
N ILE A 358 -12.57 -26.93 -12.88
CA ILE A 358 -12.85 -27.46 -11.54
C ILE A 358 -14.23 -26.97 -11.08
N ALA A 359 -14.56 -25.70 -11.28
CA ALA A 359 -15.92 -25.22 -11.06
C ALA A 359 -16.89 -25.89 -12.03
N THR A 360 -18.02 -26.40 -11.54
CA THR A 360 -19.05 -27.02 -12.37
C THR A 360 -20.10 -25.99 -12.74
N THR A 361 -20.52 -25.97 -14.00
CA THR A 361 -21.57 -25.07 -14.49
C THR A 361 -22.74 -25.91 -14.99
N GLU A 362 -23.92 -25.68 -14.44
CA GLU A 362 -25.16 -26.36 -14.82
C GLU A 362 -26.23 -25.32 -15.15
N THR A 363 -26.84 -25.41 -16.32
CA THR A 363 -27.96 -24.54 -16.70
C THR A 363 -29.25 -25.34 -16.66
N ARG A 364 -30.18 -24.91 -15.79
CA ARG A 364 -31.52 -25.50 -15.67
C ARG A 364 -32.58 -24.50 -16.07
N VAL A 365 -33.67 -25.00 -16.64
CA VAL A 365 -34.86 -24.20 -16.90
C VAL A 365 -35.73 -24.21 -15.65
N GLU A 366 -35.91 -23.05 -15.04
CA GLU A 366 -36.83 -22.85 -13.94
C GLU A 366 -38.15 -22.31 -14.50
N THR A 367 -39.22 -23.09 -14.33
CA THR A 367 -40.58 -22.64 -14.62
C THR A 367 -41.24 -22.22 -13.32
N GLY A 368 -41.63 -20.94 -13.23
CA GLY A 368 -42.38 -20.40 -12.10
C GLY A 368 -43.69 -19.78 -12.55
N GLY A 369 -44.53 -19.42 -11.58
CA GLY A 369 -45.75 -18.67 -11.86
C GLY A 369 -46.21 -17.89 -10.64
N ASP A 370 -46.51 -16.62 -10.84
CA ASP A 370 -47.17 -15.76 -9.86
C ASP A 370 -48.52 -15.26 -10.43
N GLU A 371 -49.19 -14.35 -9.73
CA GLU A 371 -50.46 -13.74 -10.17
C GLU A 371 -50.37 -13.03 -11.54
N ARG A 372 -49.16 -12.82 -12.08
CA ARG A 372 -48.91 -12.11 -13.34
C ARG A 372 -48.62 -13.04 -14.53
N GLY A 373 -48.59 -14.35 -14.31
CA GLY A 373 -48.46 -15.35 -15.37
C GLY A 373 -47.37 -16.38 -15.10
N ARG A 374 -47.26 -17.35 -16.02
CA ARG A 374 -46.15 -18.32 -16.01
C ARG A 374 -44.91 -17.69 -16.63
N TYR A 375 -43.75 -17.95 -16.04
CA TYR A 375 -42.47 -17.60 -16.62
C TYR A 375 -41.59 -18.84 -16.75
N GLU A 376 -40.70 -18.77 -17.73
CA GLU A 376 -39.63 -19.72 -17.95
C GLU A 376 -38.32 -18.92 -17.92
N ARG A 377 -37.37 -19.36 -17.10
CA ARG A 377 -36.08 -18.69 -16.95
C ARG A 377 -34.95 -19.70 -16.96
N HIS A 378 -33.90 -19.43 -17.73
CA HIS A 378 -32.65 -20.17 -17.62
C HIS A 378 -31.87 -19.70 -16.38
N VAL A 379 -31.62 -20.63 -15.46
CA VAL A 379 -30.79 -20.42 -14.28
C VAL A 379 -29.51 -21.21 -14.45
N THR A 380 -28.39 -20.52 -14.54
CA THR A 380 -27.05 -21.10 -14.60
C THR A 380 -26.44 -21.10 -13.21
N THR A 381 -26.24 -22.28 -12.65
CA THR A 381 -25.57 -22.48 -11.36
C THR A 381 -24.09 -22.77 -11.61
N ILE A 382 -23.22 -21.96 -11.00
CA ILE A 382 -21.77 -22.16 -10.99
C ILE A 382 -21.38 -22.60 -9.58
N ASP A 383 -20.97 -23.86 -9.45
CA ASP A 383 -20.57 -24.42 -8.18
C ASP A 383 -19.04 -24.40 -8.03
N VAL A 384 -18.59 -23.61 -7.06
CA VAL A 384 -17.18 -23.28 -6.81
C VAL A 384 -16.67 -24.07 -5.61
N PRO A 385 -15.48 -24.70 -5.70
CA PRO A 385 -14.90 -25.42 -4.57
C PRO A 385 -14.78 -24.55 -3.31
N VAL A 386 -15.13 -25.12 -2.16
CA VAL A 386 -15.08 -24.44 -0.87
C VAL A 386 -13.72 -24.67 -0.23
N LEU A 387 -12.97 -23.61 0.07
CA LEU A 387 -11.75 -23.69 0.87
C LEU A 387 -12.10 -23.89 2.35
N ILE A 388 -11.57 -24.94 2.96
CA ILE A 388 -11.83 -25.32 4.36
C ILE A 388 -10.59 -25.28 5.25
N GLY A 389 -9.40 -25.13 4.67
CA GLY A 389 -8.17 -25.02 5.44
C GLY A 389 -7.00 -24.45 4.63
N ALA A 390 -6.12 -23.76 5.33
CA ALA A 390 -4.84 -23.27 4.80
C ALA A 390 -3.74 -23.53 5.84
N ALA A 391 -2.64 -24.12 5.41
CA ALA A 391 -1.51 -24.44 6.28
C ALA A 391 -0.20 -24.22 5.54
N VAL A 392 0.80 -23.72 6.24
CA VAL A 392 2.18 -23.69 5.76
C VAL A 392 2.94 -24.80 6.47
N ASP A 393 3.19 -25.87 5.72
CA ASP A 393 4.01 -27.01 6.15
C ASP A 393 5.49 -26.72 5.89
N GLU A 394 6.38 -27.60 6.35
CA GLU A 394 7.83 -27.47 6.09
C GLU A 394 8.16 -27.38 4.59
N SER A 395 7.39 -28.08 3.74
CA SER A 395 7.60 -28.08 2.29
C SER A 395 7.02 -26.86 1.59
N GLY A 396 6.05 -26.16 2.17
CA GLY A 396 5.38 -25.01 1.54
C GLY A 396 3.91 -24.85 1.91
N LEU A 397 3.21 -23.98 1.18
CA LEU A 397 1.77 -23.75 1.37
C LEU A 397 0.93 -24.97 0.95
N VAL A 398 -0.11 -25.23 1.72
CA VAL A 398 -1.14 -26.25 1.50
C VAL A 398 -2.52 -25.62 1.62
N LEU A 399 -3.32 -25.73 0.56
CA LEU A 399 -4.72 -25.27 0.54
C LEU A 399 -5.64 -26.48 0.45
N ARG A 400 -6.58 -26.60 1.38
CA ARG A 400 -7.50 -27.75 1.48
C ARG A 400 -8.92 -27.34 1.12
N PHE A 401 -9.50 -28.04 0.14
CA PHE A 401 -10.85 -27.84 -0.35
C PHE A 401 -11.78 -28.96 0.11
N ALA A 402 -13.04 -28.62 0.41
CA ALA A 402 -14.05 -29.57 0.86
C ALA A 402 -14.29 -30.68 -0.17
N GLU A 403 -14.64 -31.87 0.33
CA GLU A 403 -15.12 -32.96 -0.53
C GLU A 403 -16.37 -32.52 -1.29
N ARG A 404 -16.42 -32.84 -2.58
CA ARG A 404 -17.57 -32.60 -3.44
C ARG A 404 -17.78 -33.76 -4.40
N ALA A 405 -19.04 -34.06 -4.70
CA ALA A 405 -19.40 -35.09 -5.66
C ALA A 405 -18.78 -34.80 -7.05
N GLY A 406 -18.01 -35.76 -7.56
CA GLY A 406 -17.34 -35.67 -8.87
C GLY A 406 -16.01 -34.92 -8.85
N ASP A 407 -15.53 -34.47 -7.68
CA ASP A 407 -14.14 -34.07 -7.52
C ASP A 407 -13.26 -35.28 -7.24
N SER A 408 -12.09 -35.29 -7.89
CA SER A 408 -11.05 -36.29 -7.69
C SER A 408 -9.69 -35.65 -7.95
N ALA A 409 -8.63 -36.19 -7.35
CA ALA A 409 -7.27 -35.73 -7.62
C ALA A 409 -6.95 -35.72 -9.12
N ASP A 410 -7.43 -36.70 -9.89
CA ASP A 410 -7.27 -36.75 -11.35
C ASP A 410 -7.93 -35.56 -12.06
N ARG A 411 -9.15 -35.18 -11.64
CA ARG A 411 -9.86 -34.05 -12.22
C ARG A 411 -9.11 -32.75 -11.95
N TRP A 412 -8.71 -32.54 -10.71
CA TRP A 412 -7.95 -31.37 -10.28
C TRP A 412 -6.57 -31.31 -10.94
N THR A 413 -5.91 -32.45 -11.11
CA THR A 413 -4.61 -32.55 -11.80
C THR A 413 -4.70 -32.12 -13.26
N ARG A 414 -5.83 -32.38 -13.95
CA ARG A 414 -6.06 -31.87 -15.31
C ARG A 414 -6.21 -30.34 -15.36
N GLY A 415 -6.74 -29.73 -14.31
CA GLY A 415 -6.87 -28.27 -14.15
C GLY A 415 -5.59 -27.56 -13.70
N LEU A 416 -4.58 -28.33 -13.28
CA LEU A 416 -3.34 -27.82 -12.68
C LEU A 416 -2.58 -26.81 -13.57
N PRO A 417 -2.51 -26.94 -14.91
CA PRO A 417 -1.86 -25.92 -15.73
C PRO A 417 -2.47 -24.53 -15.59
N ALA A 418 -3.81 -24.43 -15.60
CA ALA A 418 -4.51 -23.16 -15.43
C ALA A 418 -4.36 -22.62 -14.00
N LEU A 419 -4.40 -23.51 -12.99
CA LEU A 419 -4.11 -23.13 -11.61
C LEU A 419 -2.70 -22.57 -11.45
N ARG A 420 -1.68 -23.24 -12.00
CA ARG A 420 -0.29 -22.78 -11.95
C ARG A 420 -0.13 -21.41 -12.60
N GLU A 421 -0.75 -21.19 -13.75
CA GLU A 421 -0.71 -19.90 -14.45
C GLU A 421 -1.38 -18.79 -13.64
N GLY A 422 -2.61 -19.01 -13.16
CA GLY A 422 -3.34 -18.01 -12.39
C GLY A 422 -2.70 -17.69 -11.04
N LEU A 423 -2.17 -18.70 -10.34
CA LEU A 423 -1.45 -18.50 -9.09
C LEU A 423 -0.09 -17.83 -9.30
N ALA A 424 0.63 -18.18 -10.36
CA ALA A 424 1.90 -17.53 -10.70
C ALA A 424 1.72 -16.07 -11.12
N ALA A 425 0.59 -15.72 -11.73
CA ALA A 425 0.26 -14.33 -12.05
C ALA A 425 0.17 -13.44 -10.81
N GLU A 426 -0.19 -14.01 -9.65
CA GLU A 426 -0.21 -13.33 -8.34
C GLU A 426 1.12 -13.47 -7.57
N GLY A 427 2.19 -13.93 -8.24
CA GLY A 427 3.54 -14.00 -7.68
C GLY A 427 3.88 -15.29 -6.92
N MET A 428 3.01 -16.31 -6.95
CA MET A 428 3.28 -17.59 -6.29
C MET A 428 4.31 -18.41 -7.05
N ASN A 429 5.20 -19.11 -6.33
CA ASN A 429 6.02 -20.16 -6.92
C ASN A 429 5.20 -21.44 -7.08
N THR A 430 4.82 -21.76 -8.32
CA THR A 430 3.96 -22.90 -8.64
C THR A 430 4.69 -24.05 -9.34
N ALA A 431 6.03 -24.00 -9.40
CA ALA A 431 6.86 -24.97 -10.12
C ALA A 431 6.62 -26.42 -9.64
N HIS A 432 6.42 -26.59 -8.33
CA HIS A 432 6.18 -27.88 -7.68
C HIS A 432 4.74 -28.05 -7.17
N LEU A 433 3.83 -27.17 -7.60
CA LEU A 433 2.41 -27.26 -7.26
C LEU A 433 1.86 -28.60 -7.74
N HIS A 434 1.24 -29.36 -6.86
CA HIS A 434 0.58 -30.62 -7.19
C HIS A 434 -0.69 -30.81 -6.36
N VAL A 435 -1.50 -31.77 -6.80
CA VAL A 435 -2.75 -32.15 -6.14
C VAL A 435 -2.50 -33.41 -5.32
N ALA A 436 -3.03 -33.45 -4.10
CA ALA A 436 -3.03 -34.62 -3.25
C ALA A 436 -4.44 -34.87 -2.69
N ASP A 437 -4.75 -36.14 -2.40
CA ASP A 437 -5.93 -36.48 -1.62
C ASP A 437 -5.66 -36.16 -0.15
N GLY A 438 -6.48 -35.28 0.42
CA GLY A 438 -6.42 -34.86 1.81
C GLY A 438 -7.22 -35.78 2.75
N PRO A 439 -7.24 -35.45 4.05
CA PRO A 439 -8.07 -36.15 5.02
C PRO A 439 -9.57 -36.02 4.69
N GLU A 440 -10.37 -37.00 5.06
CA GLU A 440 -11.84 -36.96 4.92
C GLU A 440 -12.33 -36.73 3.47
N GLY A 441 -11.56 -37.18 2.46
CA GLY A 441 -11.95 -37.02 1.06
C GLY A 441 -11.78 -35.60 0.51
N SER A 442 -11.15 -34.70 1.27
CA SER A 442 -10.78 -33.37 0.81
C SER A 442 -9.72 -33.42 -0.29
N ILE A 443 -9.62 -32.35 -1.07
CA ILE A 443 -8.55 -32.18 -2.07
C ILE A 443 -7.58 -31.12 -1.57
N GLU A 444 -6.29 -31.41 -1.65
CA GLU A 444 -5.23 -30.49 -1.25
C GLU A 444 -4.41 -30.02 -2.45
N LEU A 445 -4.22 -28.71 -2.55
CA LEU A 445 -3.21 -28.09 -3.40
C LEU A 445 -1.94 -27.85 -2.57
N ARG A 446 -0.85 -28.52 -2.92
CA ARG A 446 0.43 -28.45 -2.21
C ARG A 446 1.49 -27.79 -3.09
N PHE A 447 2.03 -26.65 -2.65
CA PHE A 447 2.95 -25.83 -3.45
C PHE A 447 4.38 -26.38 -3.49
N ASN A 448 4.86 -26.98 -2.38
CA ASN A 448 6.21 -27.52 -2.26
C ASN A 448 7.33 -26.54 -2.69
N ASP A 449 7.17 -25.27 -2.33
CA ASP A 449 7.99 -24.17 -2.81
C ASP A 449 9.21 -23.87 -1.92
N THR A 450 9.41 -24.62 -0.83
CA THR A 450 10.57 -24.45 0.07
C THR A 450 11.83 -25.21 -0.41
N GLU A 451 11.69 -26.27 -1.22
CA GLU A 451 12.81 -27.17 -1.56
C GLU A 451 13.92 -26.52 -2.41
N GLU A 452 13.62 -25.48 -3.20
CA GLU A 452 14.59 -24.84 -4.11
C GLU A 452 15.72 -24.10 -3.37
N LEU A 453 15.46 -23.62 -2.14
CA LEU A 453 16.48 -22.98 -1.29
C LEU A 453 17.53 -23.98 -0.77
N ALA A 454 17.17 -25.26 -0.59
CA ALA A 454 18.10 -26.27 -0.10
C ALA A 454 19.11 -26.74 -1.18
N VAL A 455 18.75 -26.60 -2.46
CA VAL A 455 19.61 -26.96 -3.60
C VAL A 455 20.54 -25.81 -3.97
N SER A 456 20.06 -24.56 -3.91
CA SER A 456 20.85 -23.35 -4.25
C SER A 456 21.98 -23.05 -3.24
N VAL A 457 21.93 -23.57 -2.01
CA VAL A 457 23.00 -23.40 -0.99
C VAL A 457 24.12 -24.45 -1.14
N LYS A 458 23.97 -25.43 -2.04
CA LYS A 458 24.97 -26.50 -2.28
C LYS A 458 25.80 -26.35 -3.56
N GLU A 459 25.60 -25.27 -4.31
CA GLU A 459 26.50 -24.85 -5.41
C GLU A 459 27.23 -23.56 -5.04
#